data_AF-A0A963HWF6-F1
#
_entry.id   AF-A0A963HWF6-F1
#
_cell.length_a   1.000
_cell.length_b   1.000
_cell.length_c   1.000
_cell.angle_alpha   90.00
_cell.angle_beta   90.00
_cell.angle_gamma   90.00
#
_symmetry.space_group_name_H-M   'P 1'
#
loop_
_entity.id
_entity.type
_entity.pdbx_description
1 polymer ?
#
loop_
_entity_poly.entity_id
_entity_poly.type
_entity_poly.pdbx_seq_one_letter_code
_entity_poly.pdbx_strand_id
1 'polypeptide(L)'
;MNPHIAKWKAEHANFGRLLDLIDSQIAIFHDGERPDYELMLEVMHYMTTYPDLYHHRREDLAFEVVFARDPAHAAVADELAAQHVRIAHSGAKLVQDLGAIIDGVVLPRAAVEADAAEYSRFMRQHMQHEEADIFPAVERLLDAKDWLLIDSKIHFISDPIFGDAVAKRYTSLHQQIAKRAGCGCSTIS
;
A
#
# COMPACT_ATOMS: atom_id res chain seq x y z
N MET A 1 0.49 23.04 1.65
CA MET A 1 0.47 21.58 1.61
C MET A 1 0.72 21.09 3.02
N ASN A 2 -0.31 20.52 3.62
CA ASN A 2 -0.28 19.92 4.93
C ASN A 2 0.82 18.83 4.99
N PRO A 3 1.70 18.82 6.02
CA PRO A 3 2.77 17.83 6.12
C PRO A 3 2.26 16.39 6.23
N HIS A 4 1.06 16.16 6.77
CA HIS A 4 0.45 14.82 6.85
C HIS A 4 0.07 14.30 5.46
N ILE A 5 -0.61 15.13 4.66
CA ILE A 5 -0.98 14.77 3.28
C ILE A 5 0.28 14.59 2.42
N ALA A 6 1.28 15.46 2.58
CA ALA A 6 2.56 15.30 1.91
C ALA A 6 3.23 13.95 2.25
N LYS A 7 3.16 13.53 3.51
CA LYS A 7 3.67 12.24 3.97
C LYS A 7 2.88 11.07 3.37
N TRP A 8 1.55 11.11 3.36
CA TRP A 8 0.73 10.05 2.77
C TRP A 8 0.98 9.90 1.26
N LYS A 9 1.09 11.01 0.52
CA LYS A 9 1.47 10.95 -0.91
C LYS A 9 2.86 10.36 -1.14
N ALA A 10 3.82 10.66 -0.26
CA ALA A 10 5.15 10.04 -0.33
C ALA A 10 5.08 8.53 -0.03
N GLU A 11 4.24 8.12 0.91
CA GLU A 11 3.97 6.71 1.22
C GLU A 11 3.28 6.01 0.04
N HIS A 12 2.27 6.62 -0.59
CA HIS A 12 1.66 6.11 -1.83
C HIS A 12 2.67 5.93 -2.97
N ALA A 13 3.57 6.89 -3.15
CA ALA A 13 4.64 6.77 -4.13
C ALA A 13 5.58 5.59 -3.82
N ASN A 14 5.87 5.34 -2.53
CA ASN A 14 6.63 4.17 -2.10
C ASN A 14 5.87 2.85 -2.37
N PHE A 15 4.58 2.81 -2.06
CA PHE A 15 3.72 1.67 -2.34
C PHE A 15 3.66 1.39 -3.84
N GLY A 16 3.54 2.42 -4.68
CA GLY A 16 3.62 2.31 -6.12
C GLY A 16 4.89 1.58 -6.60
N ARG A 17 6.08 1.93 -6.05
CA ARG A 17 7.34 1.26 -6.40
C ARG A 17 7.37 -0.21 -6.01
N LEU A 18 6.73 -0.57 -4.90
CA LEU A 18 6.59 -1.95 -4.46
C LEU A 18 5.61 -2.72 -5.36
N LEU A 19 4.50 -2.10 -5.74
CA LEU A 19 3.54 -2.68 -6.68
C LEU A 19 4.16 -2.86 -8.06
N ASP A 20 5.08 -1.99 -8.51
CA ASP A 20 5.82 -2.19 -9.76
C ASP A 20 6.70 -3.46 -9.73
N LEU A 21 7.17 -3.87 -8.55
CA LEU A 21 7.88 -5.15 -8.39
C LEU A 21 6.89 -6.30 -8.53
N ILE A 22 5.72 -6.24 -7.88
CA ILE A 22 4.66 -7.25 -8.03
C ILE A 22 4.23 -7.38 -9.49
N ASP A 23 3.94 -6.27 -10.16
CA ASP A 23 3.51 -6.24 -11.57
C ASP A 23 4.55 -6.87 -12.50
N SER A 24 5.84 -6.69 -12.21
CA SER A 24 6.89 -7.36 -12.98
C SER A 24 6.96 -8.87 -12.76
N GLN A 25 6.62 -9.35 -11.54
CA GLN A 25 6.52 -10.78 -11.28
C GLN A 25 5.26 -11.37 -11.92
N ILE A 26 4.17 -10.61 -11.99
CA ILE A 26 2.96 -10.96 -12.75
C ILE A 26 3.27 -11.10 -14.25
N ALA A 27 4.09 -10.22 -14.83
CA ALA A 27 4.52 -10.38 -16.22
C ALA A 27 5.29 -11.70 -16.44
N ILE A 28 6.18 -12.08 -15.51
CA ILE A 28 6.87 -13.38 -15.53
C ILE A 28 5.88 -14.54 -15.38
N PHE A 29 4.82 -14.37 -14.56
CA PHE A 29 3.71 -15.32 -14.51
C PHE A 29 3.05 -15.50 -15.89
N HIS A 30 2.76 -14.39 -16.57
CA HIS A 30 2.07 -14.38 -17.85
C HIS A 30 2.88 -15.11 -18.94
N ASP A 31 4.20 -14.95 -18.93
CA ASP A 31 5.13 -15.57 -19.89
C ASP A 31 5.38 -17.07 -19.63
N GLY A 32 4.73 -17.65 -18.62
CA GLY A 32 4.87 -19.07 -18.27
C GLY A 32 6.14 -19.39 -17.45
N GLU A 33 6.91 -18.36 -17.06
CA GLU A 33 8.15 -18.50 -16.30
C GLU A 33 7.95 -18.50 -14.77
N ARG A 34 8.92 -18.96 -14.00
CA ARG A 34 8.81 -18.98 -12.54
C ARG A 34 9.15 -17.59 -11.96
N PRO A 35 8.20 -16.89 -11.30
CA PRO A 35 8.48 -15.63 -10.62
C PRO A 35 9.27 -15.87 -9.32
N ASP A 36 9.83 -14.80 -8.80
CA ASP A 36 10.48 -14.75 -7.49
C ASP A 36 9.41 -14.63 -6.39
N TYR A 37 8.95 -15.79 -5.89
CA TYR A 37 7.91 -15.86 -4.85
C TYR A 37 8.37 -15.27 -3.52
N GLU A 38 9.66 -15.39 -3.21
CA GLU A 38 10.27 -14.84 -2.01
C GLU A 38 10.26 -13.31 -2.05
N LEU A 39 10.60 -12.70 -3.18
CA LEU A 39 10.45 -11.26 -3.40
C LEU A 39 9.00 -10.80 -3.26
N MET A 40 8.06 -11.52 -3.91
CA MET A 40 6.64 -11.19 -3.80
C MET A 40 6.16 -11.26 -2.35
N LEU A 41 6.56 -12.29 -1.60
CA LEU A 41 6.19 -12.45 -0.20
C LEU A 41 6.79 -11.33 0.65
N GLU A 42 8.04 -10.95 0.41
CA GLU A 42 8.70 -9.86 1.12
C GLU A 42 7.98 -8.51 0.89
N VAL A 43 7.63 -8.21 -0.37
CA VAL A 43 6.82 -7.03 -0.71
C VAL A 43 5.45 -7.09 -0.04
N MET A 44 4.75 -8.22 -0.13
CA MET A 44 3.41 -8.34 0.43
C MET A 44 3.41 -8.31 1.95
N HIS A 45 4.45 -8.80 2.62
CA HIS A 45 4.63 -8.60 4.05
C HIS A 45 4.76 -7.13 4.43
N TYR A 46 5.50 -6.32 3.66
CA TYR A 46 5.52 -4.88 3.88
C TYR A 46 4.12 -4.29 3.68
N MET A 47 3.48 -4.62 2.56
CA MET A 47 2.20 -4.06 2.14
C MET A 47 1.03 -4.41 3.07
N THR A 48 1.14 -5.50 3.84
CA THR A 48 0.14 -5.95 4.83
C THR A 48 0.50 -5.58 6.28
N THR A 49 1.61 -4.87 6.49
CA THR A 49 2.03 -4.44 7.82
C THR A 49 2.07 -2.93 7.92
N TYR A 50 2.91 -2.26 7.13
CA TYR A 50 3.05 -0.81 7.25
C TYR A 50 1.80 -0.05 6.76
N PRO A 51 1.23 -0.35 5.58
CA PRO A 51 -0.02 0.29 5.15
C PRO A 51 -1.18 0.05 6.13
N ASP A 52 -1.49 -1.22 6.38
CA ASP A 52 -2.67 -1.62 7.17
C ASP A 52 -2.60 -1.22 8.65
N LEU A 53 -1.41 -1.32 9.28
CA LEU A 53 -1.29 -1.08 10.73
C LEU A 53 -0.94 0.36 11.08
N TYR A 54 -0.45 1.16 10.12
CA TYR A 54 0.04 2.50 10.40
C TYR A 54 -0.43 3.59 9.44
N HIS A 55 -0.43 3.34 8.13
CA HIS A 55 -0.87 4.34 7.15
C HIS A 55 -2.39 4.50 7.15
N HIS A 56 -3.15 3.45 6.84
CA HIS A 56 -4.62 3.51 6.76
C HIS A 56 -5.23 3.96 8.10
N ARG A 57 -4.65 3.54 9.24
CA ARG A 57 -5.13 4.00 10.56
C ARG A 57 -5.05 5.51 10.77
N ARG A 58 -4.06 6.18 10.19
CA ARG A 58 -3.94 7.65 10.26
C ARG A 58 -4.97 8.31 9.36
N GLU A 59 -5.21 7.72 8.19
CA GLU A 59 -6.21 8.18 7.24
C GLU A 59 -7.62 8.03 7.79
N ASP A 60 -7.97 6.85 8.32
CA ASP A 60 -9.26 6.58 8.97
C ASP A 60 -9.62 7.67 9.99
N LEU A 61 -8.69 7.99 10.90
CA LEU A 61 -8.92 9.00 11.93
C LEU A 61 -9.10 10.41 11.35
N ALA A 62 -8.43 10.74 10.25
CA ALA A 62 -8.60 12.03 9.59
C ALA A 62 -9.89 12.08 8.76
N PHE A 63 -10.24 10.98 8.10
CA PHE A 63 -11.44 10.85 7.29
C PHE A 63 -12.69 10.91 8.18
N GLU A 64 -12.67 10.31 9.39
CA GLU A 64 -13.71 10.49 10.40
C GLU A 64 -14.02 11.97 10.68
N VAL A 65 -12.98 12.82 10.77
CA VAL A 65 -13.16 14.27 10.97
C VAL A 65 -13.80 14.93 9.76
N VAL A 66 -13.41 14.53 8.54
CA VAL A 66 -14.03 15.01 7.30
C VAL A 66 -15.50 14.64 7.26
N PHE A 67 -15.84 13.37 7.48
CA PHE A 67 -17.22 12.88 7.39
C PHE A 67 -18.13 13.48 8.46
N ALA A 68 -17.59 13.80 9.64
CA ALA A 68 -18.33 14.50 10.69
C ALA A 68 -18.64 15.97 10.34
N ARG A 69 -17.83 16.60 9.48
CA ARG A 69 -17.93 18.03 9.15
C ARG A 69 -18.53 18.32 7.78
N ASP A 70 -18.50 17.35 6.87
CA ASP A 70 -18.92 17.53 5.48
C ASP A 70 -19.80 16.35 5.00
N PRO A 71 -21.14 16.47 5.14
CA PRO A 71 -22.08 15.44 4.71
C PRO A 71 -22.00 15.07 3.22
N ALA A 72 -21.41 15.93 2.37
CA ALA A 72 -21.22 15.63 0.96
C ALA A 72 -20.30 14.41 0.73
N HIS A 73 -19.45 14.07 1.70
CA HIS A 73 -18.53 12.94 1.63
C HIS A 73 -19.07 11.67 2.33
N ALA A 74 -20.31 11.68 2.81
CA ALA A 74 -20.88 10.53 3.52
C ALA A 74 -20.90 9.25 2.66
N ALA A 75 -21.13 9.37 1.35
CA ALA A 75 -21.10 8.24 0.43
C ALA A 75 -19.67 7.67 0.24
N VAL A 76 -18.65 8.52 0.32
CA VAL A 76 -17.23 8.15 0.20
C VAL A 76 -16.75 7.43 1.47
N ALA A 77 -17.37 7.71 2.63
CA ALA A 77 -16.99 7.13 3.91
C ALA A 77 -17.10 5.61 3.95
N ASP A 78 -18.29 5.09 3.65
CA ASP A 78 -18.54 3.65 3.64
C ASP A 78 -17.71 2.96 2.55
N GLU A 79 -17.47 3.64 1.43
CA GLU A 79 -16.68 3.11 0.33
C GLU A 79 -15.21 2.95 0.71
N LEU A 80 -14.54 4.00 1.21
CA LEU A 80 -13.12 3.94 1.59
C LEU A 80 -12.88 2.94 2.72
N ALA A 81 -13.74 2.91 3.74
CA ALA A 81 -13.63 1.93 4.81
C ALA A 81 -13.77 0.48 4.28
N ALA A 82 -14.69 0.24 3.34
CA ALA A 82 -14.82 -1.06 2.69
C ALA A 82 -13.60 -1.40 1.81
N GLN A 83 -12.99 -0.41 1.16
CA GLN A 83 -11.76 -0.59 0.39
C GLN A 83 -10.60 -1.00 1.29
N HIS A 84 -10.36 -0.34 2.44
CA HIS A 84 -9.31 -0.74 3.39
C HIS A 84 -9.50 -2.17 3.88
N VAL A 85 -10.72 -2.57 4.24
CA VAL A 85 -11.03 -3.97 4.65
C VAL A 85 -10.72 -4.96 3.52
N ARG A 86 -11.08 -4.63 2.28
CA ARG A 86 -10.79 -5.50 1.12
C ARG A 86 -9.29 -5.58 0.82
N ILE A 87 -8.54 -4.49 0.96
CA ILE A 87 -7.08 -4.48 0.80
C ILE A 87 -6.45 -5.41 1.84
N ALA A 88 -6.81 -5.24 3.12
CA ALA A 88 -6.27 -6.06 4.20
C ALA A 88 -6.55 -7.56 3.97
N HIS A 89 -7.79 -7.91 3.58
CA HIS A 89 -8.14 -9.31 3.32
C HIS A 89 -7.43 -9.90 2.10
N SER A 90 -7.42 -9.20 0.97
CA SER A 90 -6.76 -9.69 -0.24
C SER A 90 -5.24 -9.78 -0.09
N GLY A 91 -4.63 -8.82 0.61
CA GLY A 91 -3.21 -8.85 0.96
C GLY A 91 -2.86 -10.02 1.87
N ALA A 92 -3.64 -10.26 2.94
CA ALA A 92 -3.42 -11.38 3.85
C ALA A 92 -3.54 -12.74 3.14
N LYS A 93 -4.53 -12.89 2.25
CA LYS A 93 -4.68 -14.08 1.41
C LYS A 93 -3.44 -14.31 0.54
N LEU A 94 -2.98 -13.27 -0.16
CA LEU A 94 -1.82 -13.38 -1.04
C LEU A 94 -0.54 -13.72 -0.27
N VAL A 95 -0.32 -13.15 0.92
CA VAL A 95 0.78 -13.53 1.82
C VAL A 95 0.71 -15.02 2.18
N GLN A 96 -0.48 -15.53 2.53
CA GLN A 96 -0.67 -16.93 2.86
C GLN A 96 -0.36 -17.84 1.68
N ASP A 97 -0.85 -17.52 0.48
CA ASP A 97 -0.64 -18.33 -0.72
C ASP A 97 0.84 -18.36 -1.14
N LEU A 98 1.52 -17.20 -1.12
CA LEU A 98 2.95 -17.11 -1.41
C LEU A 98 3.78 -17.91 -0.39
N GLY A 99 3.46 -17.81 0.90
CA GLY A 99 4.11 -18.60 1.95
C GLY A 99 3.91 -20.10 1.75
N ALA A 100 2.68 -20.53 1.42
CA ALA A 100 2.39 -21.93 1.15
C ALA A 100 3.20 -22.47 -0.04
N ILE A 101 3.36 -21.70 -1.12
CA ILE A 101 4.17 -22.08 -2.28
C ILE A 101 5.65 -22.26 -1.90
N ILE A 102 6.20 -21.35 -1.09
CA ILE A 102 7.58 -21.44 -0.59
C ILE A 102 7.77 -22.69 0.28
N ASP A 103 6.77 -23.05 1.09
CA ASP A 103 6.75 -24.27 1.90
C ASP A 103 6.47 -25.55 1.08
N GLY A 104 6.34 -25.43 -0.25
CA GLY A 104 6.20 -26.57 -1.17
C GLY A 104 4.76 -27.00 -1.46
N VAL A 105 3.76 -26.23 -1.04
CA VAL A 105 2.35 -26.48 -1.38
C VAL A 105 2.12 -26.14 -2.86
N VAL A 106 1.43 -27.04 -3.57
CA VAL A 106 1.05 -26.81 -4.97
C VAL A 106 -0.28 -26.05 -5.01
N LEU A 107 -0.22 -24.80 -5.46
CA LEU A 107 -1.40 -23.98 -5.75
C LEU A 107 -1.56 -23.77 -7.26
N PRO A 108 -2.80 -23.55 -7.75
CA PRO A 108 -3.01 -23.19 -9.15
C PRO A 108 -2.33 -21.86 -9.46
N ARG A 109 -1.33 -21.90 -10.33
CA ARG A 109 -0.55 -20.71 -10.75
C ARG A 109 -1.44 -19.53 -11.15
N ALA A 110 -2.46 -19.80 -11.98
CA ALA A 110 -3.39 -18.78 -12.46
C ALA A 110 -4.19 -18.10 -11.33
N ALA A 111 -4.44 -18.80 -10.21
CA ALA A 111 -5.11 -18.20 -9.06
C ALA A 111 -4.19 -17.20 -8.35
N VAL A 112 -2.93 -17.57 -8.12
CA VAL A 112 -1.93 -16.70 -7.47
C VAL A 112 -1.63 -15.46 -8.32
N GLU A 113 -1.52 -15.64 -9.64
CA GLU A 113 -1.36 -14.54 -10.60
C GLU A 113 -2.57 -13.59 -10.56
N ALA A 114 -3.79 -14.14 -10.59
CA ALA A 114 -5.02 -13.35 -10.52
C ALA A 114 -5.14 -12.57 -9.20
N ASP A 115 -4.84 -13.20 -8.07
CA ASP A 115 -4.88 -12.56 -6.75
C ASP A 115 -3.85 -11.42 -6.64
N ALA A 116 -2.64 -11.62 -7.14
CA ALA A 116 -1.60 -10.59 -7.18
C ALA A 116 -2.00 -9.41 -8.07
N ALA A 117 -2.54 -9.70 -9.27
CA ALA A 117 -3.00 -8.67 -10.19
C ALA A 117 -4.20 -7.89 -9.64
N GLU A 118 -5.13 -8.57 -8.98
CA GLU A 118 -6.26 -7.93 -8.32
C GLU A 118 -5.79 -7.00 -7.19
N TYR A 119 -4.90 -7.48 -6.32
CA TYR A 119 -4.35 -6.68 -5.23
C TYR A 119 -3.66 -5.41 -5.75
N SER A 120 -2.73 -5.57 -6.71
CA SER A 120 -1.97 -4.44 -7.28
C SER A 120 -2.90 -3.40 -7.89
N ARG A 121 -3.84 -3.83 -8.74
CA ARG A 121 -4.82 -2.93 -9.36
C ARG A 121 -5.69 -2.23 -8.31
N PHE A 122 -6.19 -2.97 -7.33
CA PHE A 122 -7.12 -2.43 -6.33
C PHE A 122 -6.43 -1.42 -5.41
N MET A 123 -5.22 -1.71 -4.93
CA MET A 123 -4.43 -0.77 -4.12
C MET A 123 -4.13 0.53 -4.87
N ARG A 124 -3.79 0.46 -6.17
CA ARG A 124 -3.58 1.67 -6.99
C ARG A 124 -4.85 2.50 -7.16
N GLN A 125 -5.98 1.84 -7.40
CA GLN A 125 -7.27 2.52 -7.53
C GLN A 125 -7.69 3.18 -6.22
N HIS A 126 -7.45 2.51 -5.10
CA HIS A 126 -7.71 3.03 -3.76
C HIS A 126 -6.90 4.30 -3.47
N MET A 127 -5.57 4.26 -3.63
CA MET A 127 -4.71 5.44 -3.44
C MET A 127 -5.14 6.61 -4.36
N GLN A 128 -5.53 6.31 -5.60
CA GLN A 128 -6.03 7.33 -6.52
C GLN A 128 -7.35 7.94 -6.04
N HIS A 129 -8.28 7.12 -5.55
CA HIS A 129 -9.55 7.57 -4.98
C HIS A 129 -9.29 8.53 -3.82
N GLU A 130 -8.46 8.13 -2.86
CA GLU A 130 -8.15 8.97 -1.70
C GLU A 130 -7.52 10.31 -2.11
N GLU A 131 -6.52 10.27 -2.99
CA GLU A 131 -5.83 11.49 -3.43
C GLU A 131 -6.73 12.45 -4.19
N ALA A 132 -7.68 11.93 -4.98
CA ALA A 132 -8.58 12.73 -5.79
C ALA A 132 -9.75 13.29 -4.98
N ASP A 133 -10.36 12.45 -4.14
CA ASP A 133 -11.69 12.74 -3.59
C ASP A 133 -11.64 13.16 -2.12
N ILE A 134 -10.79 12.57 -1.28
CA ILE A 134 -10.80 12.84 0.16
C ILE A 134 -9.66 13.75 0.64
N PHE A 135 -8.45 13.64 0.09
CA PHE A 135 -7.32 14.49 0.50
C PHE A 135 -7.60 16.00 0.34
N PRO A 136 -8.30 16.48 -0.71
CA PRO A 136 -8.67 17.90 -0.79
C PRO A 136 -9.59 18.34 0.35
N ALA A 137 -10.51 17.48 0.78
CA ALA A 137 -11.38 17.75 1.93
C ALA A 137 -10.59 17.75 3.23
N VAL A 138 -9.62 16.84 3.38
CA VAL A 138 -8.71 16.80 4.53
C VAL A 138 -7.91 18.10 4.65
N GLU A 139 -7.29 18.59 3.57
CA GLU A 139 -6.53 19.86 3.58
C GLU A 139 -7.41 21.06 3.94
N ARG A 140 -8.68 21.05 3.51
CA ARG A 140 -9.61 22.16 3.74
C ARG A 140 -10.21 22.17 5.15
N LEU A 141 -10.47 21.00 5.73
CA LEU A 141 -11.32 20.85 6.92
C LEU A 141 -10.55 20.61 8.22
N LEU A 142 -9.36 19.98 8.16
CA LEU A 142 -8.60 19.67 9.36
C LEU A 142 -7.66 20.82 9.73
N ASP A 143 -7.66 21.17 11.01
CA ASP A 143 -6.74 22.15 11.58
C ASP A 143 -5.66 21.51 12.47
N ALA A 144 -4.77 22.33 13.02
CA ALA A 144 -3.67 21.86 13.86
C ALA A 144 -4.12 21.11 15.13
N LYS A 145 -5.31 21.39 15.68
CA LYS A 145 -5.84 20.69 16.86
C LYS A 145 -6.31 19.29 16.49
N ASP A 146 -6.92 19.14 15.31
CA ASP A 146 -7.31 17.83 14.80
C ASP A 146 -6.10 16.92 14.63
N TRP A 147 -5.03 17.43 14.00
CA TRP A 147 -3.79 16.67 13.84
C TRP A 147 -3.14 16.29 15.16
N LEU A 148 -3.09 17.21 16.13
CA LEU A 148 -2.58 16.90 17.46
C LEU A 148 -3.36 15.77 18.13
N LEU A 149 -4.69 15.76 17.98
CA LEU A 149 -5.54 14.69 18.51
C LEU A 149 -5.31 13.36 17.78
N ILE A 150 -5.25 13.39 16.44
CA ILE A 150 -5.00 12.19 15.61
C ILE A 150 -3.65 11.58 15.98
N ASP A 151 -2.59 12.39 16.01
CA ASP A 151 -1.24 11.94 16.35
C ASP A 151 -1.16 11.36 17.77
N SER A 152 -1.94 11.90 18.72
CA SER A 152 -2.00 11.36 20.08
C SER A 152 -2.61 9.95 20.17
N LYS A 153 -3.40 9.54 19.18
CA LYS A 153 -4.05 8.22 19.12
C LYS A 153 -3.19 7.16 18.39
N ILE A 154 -2.14 7.58 17.70
CA ILE A 154 -1.33 6.71 16.85
C ILE A 154 0.03 6.48 17.49
N HIS A 155 0.38 5.21 17.68
CA HIS A 155 1.74 4.84 18.02
C HIS A 155 2.63 4.99 16.79
N PHE A 156 3.69 5.80 16.91
CA PHE A 156 4.65 5.98 15.83
C PHE A 156 5.33 4.66 15.48
N ILE A 157 5.30 4.32 14.19
CA ILE A 157 6.03 3.19 13.62
C ILE A 157 6.91 3.76 12.50
N SER A 158 8.22 3.52 12.59
CA SER A 158 9.13 3.87 11.51
C SER A 158 8.81 3.03 10.29
N ASP A 159 8.81 3.65 9.12
CA ASP A 159 8.77 2.93 7.84
C ASP A 159 10.00 2.00 7.77
N PRO A 160 9.80 0.67 7.64
CA PRO A 160 10.89 -0.29 7.74
C PRO A 160 11.73 -0.40 6.46
N ILE A 161 11.34 0.27 5.37
CA ILE A 161 12.08 0.28 4.09
C ILE A 161 12.53 1.68 3.72
N PHE A 162 11.66 2.68 3.87
CA PHE A 162 11.89 4.06 3.40
C PHE A 162 12.09 5.07 4.54
N GLY A 163 12.11 4.61 5.79
CA GLY A 163 12.43 5.43 6.96
C GLY A 163 13.94 5.64 7.16
N ASP A 164 14.31 6.19 8.31
CA ASP A 164 15.70 6.55 8.63
C ASP A 164 16.64 5.33 8.67
N ALA A 165 16.10 4.14 8.97
CA ALA A 165 16.85 2.90 9.00
C ALA A 165 16.05 1.77 8.32
N VAL A 166 16.67 1.14 7.33
CA VAL A 166 16.12 -0.06 6.69
C VAL A 166 16.19 -1.21 7.68
N ALA A 167 15.05 -1.83 7.98
CA ALA A 167 15.00 -3.01 8.83
C ALA A 167 15.82 -4.14 8.18
N LYS A 168 16.57 -4.90 8.99
CA LYS A 168 17.47 -5.96 8.51
C LYS A 168 16.79 -6.94 7.55
N ARG A 169 15.51 -7.26 7.79
CA ARG A 169 14.74 -8.16 6.93
C ARG A 169 14.55 -7.63 5.51
N TYR A 170 14.49 -6.31 5.32
CA TYR A 170 14.19 -5.65 4.04
C TYR A 170 15.43 -5.11 3.30
N THR A 171 16.63 -5.47 3.73
CA THR A 171 17.86 -4.94 3.11
C THR A 171 17.97 -5.35 1.64
N SER A 172 17.60 -6.59 1.29
CA SER A 172 17.61 -7.07 -0.10
C SER A 172 16.57 -6.32 -0.95
N LEU A 173 15.32 -6.26 -0.48
CA LEU A 173 14.25 -5.54 -1.16
C LEU A 173 14.61 -4.05 -1.39
N HIS A 174 15.14 -3.37 -0.38
CA HIS A 174 15.58 -1.98 -0.52
C HIS A 174 16.64 -1.80 -1.63
N GLN A 175 17.61 -2.72 -1.73
CA GLN A 175 18.62 -2.70 -2.81
C GLN A 175 17.98 -2.91 -4.19
N GLN A 176 16.99 -3.80 -4.30
CA GLN A 176 16.29 -4.04 -5.56
C GLN A 176 15.50 -2.81 -6.03
N ILE A 177 14.82 -2.13 -5.10
CA ILE A 177 14.10 -0.88 -5.36
C ILE A 177 15.07 0.20 -5.84
N ALA A 178 16.19 0.38 -5.12
CA ALA A 178 17.22 1.36 -5.48
C ALA A 178 17.83 1.09 -6.86
N LYS A 179 18.10 -0.19 -7.18
CA LYS A 179 18.60 -0.59 -8.50
C LYS A 179 17.62 -0.22 -9.62
N ARG A 180 16.33 -0.50 -9.46
CA ARG A 180 15.31 -0.11 -10.46
C ARG A 180 15.19 1.40 -10.62
N ALA A 181 15.20 2.15 -9.53
CA ALA A 181 15.16 3.61 -9.58
C ALA A 181 16.38 4.19 -10.32
N GLY A 182 17.57 3.61 -10.13
CA GLY A 182 18.80 3.98 -10.83
C GLY A 182 18.88 3.49 -12.29
N CYS A 183 18.08 2.48 -12.67
CA CYS A 183 18.05 1.95 -14.04
C CYS A 183 17.26 2.82 -15.02
N GLY A 184 16.54 3.85 -14.56
CA GLY A 184 15.92 4.85 -15.44
C GLY A 184 15.08 4.22 -16.57
N CYS A 185 14.23 3.24 -16.27
CA CYS A 185 13.31 2.70 -17.26
C CYS A 185 12.33 3.81 -17.66
N SER A 186 12.65 4.50 -18.75
CA SER A 186 11.71 5.30 -19.52
C SER A 186 10.50 4.44 -19.79
N THR A 187 9.36 4.82 -19.21
CA THR A 187 8.06 4.32 -19.65
C THR A 187 7.97 4.51 -21.15
N ILE A 188 7.85 3.40 -21.89
CA ILE A 188 7.52 3.40 -23.30
C ILE A 188 6.20 4.17 -23.44
N SER A 189 6.19 5.17 -24.34
CA SER A 189 5.06 6.05 -24.66
C SER A 189 3.78 5.31 -25.05
#